data_AF-A0A972UCR7-F1
#
_entry.id   AF-A0A972UCR7-F1
#
_cell.length_a   1.000
_cell.length_b   1.000
_cell.length_c   1.000
_cell.angle_alpha   90.00
_cell.angle_beta   90.00
_cell.angle_gamma   90.00
#
_symmetry.space_group_name_H-M   'P 1'
#
loop_
_entity.id
_entity.type
_entity.pdbx_description
1 polymer ?
#
loop_
_entity_poly.entity_id
_entity_poly.type
_entity_poly.pdbx_seq_one_letter_code
_entity_poly.pdbx_strand_id
1 'polypeptide(L)'
;CEQHGFVYIIFGHIGNAHVHLNILPRNREEFVEAKALYRTFVKKAIALGGTLSAEHGIGKLKSEYLAELYGEDAIREMAAIKKCLDPFLVLNIGNIIPLSFLKPDNH
;
A
#
# COMPACT_ATOMS: atom_id res chain seq x y z
N CYS A 1 11.00 15.29 0.24
CA CYS A 1 10.68 15.81 -1.10
C CYS A 1 11.64 16.92 -1.50
N GLU A 2 11.76 18.00 -0.73
CA GLU A 2 12.68 19.12 -1.01
C GLU A 2 14.14 18.70 -1.17
N GLN A 3 14.66 17.88 -0.24
CA GLN A 3 16.02 17.33 -0.31
C GLN A 3 16.28 16.48 -1.57
N HIS A 4 15.23 15.97 -2.20
CA HIS A 4 15.28 15.18 -3.43
C HIS A 4 14.87 15.99 -4.67
N GLY A 5 14.62 17.29 -4.54
CA GLY A 5 14.22 18.16 -5.66
C GLY A 5 12.80 17.92 -6.20
N PHE A 6 11.94 17.19 -5.47
CA PHE A 6 10.57 16.91 -5.92
C PHE A 6 9.62 18.07 -5.63
N VAL A 7 8.77 18.38 -6.61
CA VAL A 7 7.54 19.15 -6.37
C VAL A 7 6.53 18.23 -5.67
N TYR A 8 5.87 18.75 -4.63
CA TYR A 8 4.95 17.99 -3.81
C TYR A 8 3.84 18.88 -3.25
N ILE A 9 2.72 18.27 -2.88
CA ILE A 9 1.57 18.94 -2.25
C ILE A 9 1.18 18.15 -1.00
N ILE A 10 0.97 18.86 0.11
CA ILE A 10 0.44 18.31 1.35
C ILE A 10 -0.87 19.02 1.66
N PHE A 11 -1.93 18.26 1.90
CA PHE A 11 -3.25 18.78 2.29
C PHE A 11 -4.00 17.73 3.11
N GLY A 12 -5.16 18.06 3.69
CA GLY A 12 -6.00 17.09 4.39
C GLY A 12 -6.71 17.66 5.61
N HIS A 13 -7.28 16.75 6.40
CA HIS A 13 -8.06 17.07 7.59
C HIS A 13 -7.19 16.90 8.84
N ILE A 14 -6.48 17.98 9.20
CA ILE A 14 -5.58 17.97 10.37
C ILE A 14 -6.31 17.63 11.68
N GLY A 15 -7.57 18.04 11.82
CA GLY A 15 -8.40 17.76 13.00
C GLY A 15 -8.70 16.28 13.22
N ASN A 16 -8.54 15.44 12.20
CA ASN A 16 -8.72 13.99 12.29
C ASN A 16 -7.41 13.22 12.05
N ALA A 17 -6.26 13.90 12.12
CA ALA A 17 -4.94 13.34 11.81
C ALA A 17 -4.88 12.66 10.42
N HIS A 18 -5.63 13.20 9.44
CA HIS A 18 -5.72 12.64 8.09
C HIS A 18 -5.01 13.54 7.09
N VAL A 19 -3.77 13.18 6.72
CA VAL A 19 -2.91 13.97 5.82
C VAL A 19 -2.70 13.24 4.50
N HIS A 20 -2.85 13.96 3.40
CA HIS A 20 -2.58 13.53 2.03
C HIS A 20 -1.27 14.14 1.56
N LEU A 21 -0.32 13.29 1.18
CA LEU A 21 0.92 13.68 0.51
C LEU A 21 0.90 13.22 -0.94
N ASN A 22 1.10 14.15 -1.87
CA ASN A 22 1.27 13.87 -3.29
C ASN A 22 2.65 14.34 -3.74
N ILE A 23 3.44 13.43 -4.31
CA ILE A 23 4.71 13.75 -4.99
C ILE A 23 4.40 13.84 -6.49
N LEU A 24 4.89 14.86 -7.16
CA LEU A 24 4.57 15.16 -8.57
C LEU A 24 5.81 14.92 -9.46
N PRO A 25 6.13 13.64 -9.81
CA PRO A 25 7.22 13.32 -10.71
C PRO A 25 6.92 13.77 -12.14
N ARG A 26 7.95 14.24 -12.86
CA ARG A 26 7.83 14.79 -14.22
C ARG A 26 8.10 13.76 -15.32
N ASN A 27 8.84 12.71 -14.99
CA ASN A 27 9.27 11.65 -15.90
C ASN A 27 9.28 10.29 -15.18
N ARG A 28 9.63 9.23 -15.92
CA ARG A 28 9.57 7.85 -15.43
C ARG A 28 10.66 7.57 -14.39
N GLU A 29 11.83 8.16 -14.56
CA GLU A 29 12.96 8.06 -13.65
C GLU A 29 12.60 8.66 -12.28
N GLU A 30 12.07 9.88 -12.30
CA GLU A 30 11.52 10.57 -11.14
C GLU A 30 10.37 9.80 -10.49
N PHE A 31 9.53 9.12 -11.27
CA PHE A 31 8.46 8.30 -10.71
C PHE A 31 9.01 7.13 -9.89
N VAL A 32 10.08 6.48 -10.34
CA VAL A 32 10.72 5.38 -9.61
C VAL A 32 11.33 5.89 -8.30
N GLU A 33 12.04 7.01 -8.36
CA GLU A 33 12.62 7.66 -7.18
C GLU A 33 11.56 8.16 -6.19
N ALA A 34 10.50 8.80 -6.70
CA ALA A 34 9.36 9.24 -5.90
C ALA A 34 8.67 8.06 -5.22
N LYS A 35 8.53 6.91 -5.90
CA LYS A 35 8.00 5.68 -5.30
C LYS A 35 8.90 5.19 -4.18
N ALA A 36 10.21 5.20 -4.35
CA ALA A 36 11.16 4.81 -3.29
C ALA A 36 11.09 5.75 -2.08
N LEU A 37 11.02 7.08 -2.31
CA LEU A 37 10.83 8.07 -1.26
C LEU A 37 9.47 7.91 -0.57
N TYR A 38 8.41 7.60 -1.31
CA TYR A 38 7.10 7.32 -0.74
C TYR A 38 7.17 6.14 0.24
N ARG A 39 7.93 5.08 -0.07
CA ARG A 39 8.14 3.94 0.86
C ARG A 39 8.73 4.37 2.20
N THR A 40 9.64 5.33 2.23
CA THR A 40 10.24 5.79 3.49
C THR A 40 9.23 6.56 4.33
N PHE A 41 8.35 7.35 3.70
CA PHE A 41 7.24 8.01 4.40
C PHE A 41 6.23 7.01 4.95
N VAL A 42 5.89 5.99 4.18
CA VAL A 42 5.02 4.90 4.60
C VAL A 42 5.57 4.23 5.87
N LYS A 43 6.82 3.78 5.84
CA LYS A 43 7.46 3.15 7.00
C LYS A 43 7.47 4.05 8.23
N LYS A 44 7.73 5.34 8.04
CA LYS A 44 7.71 6.31 9.14
C LYS A 44 6.32 6.52 9.71
N ALA A 45 5.29 6.60 8.87
CA ALA A 45 3.90 6.72 9.32
C ALA A 45 3.47 5.49 10.13
N ILE A 46 3.83 4.28 9.68
CA ILE A 46 3.58 3.02 10.40
C ILE A 46 4.30 3.00 11.74
N ALA A 47 5.59 3.38 11.78
CA ALA A 47 6.37 3.45 13.02
C ALA A 47 5.79 4.42 14.06
N LEU A 48 5.02 5.42 13.61
CA LEU A 48 4.31 6.37 14.48
C LEU A 48 2.90 5.89 14.86
N GLY A 49 2.51 4.67 14.51
CA GLY A 49 1.18 4.10 14.77
C GLY A 49 0.08 4.59 13.83
N GLY A 50 0.42 5.28 12.74
CA GLY A 50 -0.51 5.74 11.73
C GLY A 50 -0.90 4.65 10.72
N THR A 51 -1.95 4.90 9.93
CA THR A 51 -2.40 4.01 8.84
C THR A 51 -2.24 4.69 7.48
N LEU A 52 -2.13 3.88 6.42
CA LEU A 52 -1.88 4.36 5.04
C LEU A 52 -3.13 4.68 4.22
N SER A 53 -4.30 4.35 4.74
CA SER A 53 -5.54 4.38 3.97
C SER A 53 -6.69 4.86 4.85
N ALA A 54 -7.07 6.11 4.64
CA ALA A 54 -8.36 6.61 5.12
C ALA A 54 -9.38 6.76 3.98
N GLU A 55 -8.99 6.89 2.69
CA GLU A 55 -9.98 7.12 1.62
C GLU A 55 -9.75 6.43 0.26
N HIS A 56 -8.55 5.95 -0.10
CA HIS A 56 -8.28 5.51 -1.49
C HIS A 56 -8.00 4.02 -1.65
N GLY A 57 -8.33 3.22 -0.63
CA GLY A 57 -8.07 1.79 -0.63
C GLY A 57 -6.57 1.47 -0.72
N ILE A 58 -6.28 0.18 -0.83
CA ILE A 58 -4.91 -0.33 -0.89
C ILE A 58 -4.50 -0.56 -2.36
N GLY A 59 -5.30 -1.33 -3.11
CA GLY A 59 -5.02 -1.65 -4.51
C GLY A 59 -3.64 -2.31 -4.74
N LYS A 60 -3.31 -2.59 -6.00
CA LYS A 60 -2.05 -3.28 -6.37
C LYS A 60 -0.78 -2.51 -5.99
N LEU A 61 -0.86 -1.18 -5.92
CA LEU A 61 0.30 -0.33 -5.59
C LEU A 61 0.64 -0.33 -4.10
N LYS A 62 -0.35 -0.55 -3.22
CA LYS A 62 -0.13 -0.59 -1.77
C LYS A 62 -0.25 -1.99 -1.16
N SER A 63 -0.57 -3.00 -1.95
CA SER A 63 -0.61 -4.40 -1.47
C SER A 63 0.76 -4.88 -0.98
N GLU A 64 1.85 -4.32 -1.51
CA GLU A 64 3.21 -4.54 -1.00
C GLU A 64 3.39 -4.05 0.46
N TYR A 65 2.60 -3.07 0.91
CA TYR A 65 2.66 -2.54 2.29
C TYR A 65 1.68 -3.21 3.25
N LEU A 66 0.71 -3.99 2.75
CA LEU A 66 -0.23 -4.72 3.61
C LEU A 66 0.50 -5.62 4.60
N ALA A 67 1.58 -6.28 4.15
CA ALA A 67 2.34 -7.20 4.99
C ALA A 67 3.11 -6.44 6.06
N GLU A 68 3.65 -5.27 5.72
CA GLU A 68 4.32 -4.38 6.68
C GLU A 68 3.33 -3.76 7.69
N LEU A 69 2.07 -3.52 7.28
CA LEU A 69 1.03 -2.89 8.10
C LEU A 69 0.35 -3.85 9.08
N TYR A 70 -0.02 -5.04 8.61
CA TYR A 70 -0.89 -5.96 9.35
C TYR A 70 -0.21 -7.30 9.67
N GLY A 71 1.00 -7.55 9.15
CA GLY A 71 1.70 -8.81 9.29
C GLY A 71 1.23 -9.88 8.31
N GLU A 72 2.02 -10.95 8.18
CA GLU A 72 1.69 -12.06 7.29
C GLU A 72 0.43 -12.82 7.74
N ASP A 73 0.23 -13.00 9.05
CA ASP A 73 -0.90 -13.75 9.58
C ASP A 73 -2.24 -13.12 9.20
N ALA A 74 -2.37 -11.80 9.34
CA ALA A 74 -3.55 -11.07 8.92
C ALA A 74 -3.82 -11.22 7.41
N ILE A 75 -2.77 -11.23 6.58
CA ILE A 75 -2.93 -11.47 5.14
C ILE A 75 -3.39 -12.90 4.86
N ARG A 76 -2.89 -13.89 5.61
CA ARG A 76 -3.34 -15.29 5.48
C ARG A 76 -4.81 -15.42 5.84
N GLU A 77 -5.28 -14.72 6.87
CA GLU A 77 -6.71 -14.66 7.22
C GLU A 77 -7.54 -14.00 6.10
N MET A 78 -7.08 -12.87 5.56
CA MET A 78 -7.74 -12.22 4.41
C MET A 78 -7.78 -13.16 3.18
N ALA A 79 -6.72 -13.92 2.93
CA ALA A 79 -6.65 -14.92 1.87
C ALA A 79 -7.63 -16.07 2.09
N ALA A 80 -7.79 -16.54 3.32
CA ALA A 80 -8.78 -17.57 3.65
C ALA A 80 -10.21 -17.09 3.36
N ILE A 81 -10.56 -15.88 3.83
CA ILE A 81 -11.88 -15.28 3.56
C ILE A 81 -12.10 -15.11 2.05
N LYS A 82 -11.08 -14.63 1.32
CA LYS A 82 -11.15 -14.47 -0.15
C LYS A 82 -11.43 -15.81 -0.85
N LYS A 83 -10.79 -16.90 -0.44
CA LYS A 83 -11.00 -18.23 -1.02
C LYS A 83 -12.39 -18.79 -0.70
N CYS A 84 -12.96 -18.46 0.46
CA CYS A 84 -14.34 -18.83 0.78
C CYS A 84 -15.36 -18.12 -0.13
N LEU A 85 -15.13 -16.86 -0.45
CA LEU A 85 -16.06 -16.03 -1.23
C LEU A 85 -15.84 -16.11 -2.75
N ASP A 86 -14.63 -16.42 -3.21
CA ASP A 86 -14.25 -16.56 -4.61
C ASP A 86 -13.38 -17.80 -4.81
N PRO A 87 -13.96 -19.01 -4.74
CA PRO A 87 -13.20 -20.28 -4.78
C PRO A 87 -12.40 -20.48 -6.08
N PHE A 88 -12.87 -19.88 -7.17
CA PHE A 88 -12.23 -19.95 -8.49
C PHE A 88 -11.26 -18.79 -8.75
N LEU A 89 -11.10 -17.88 -7.78
CA LEU A 89 -10.21 -16.73 -7.83
C LEU A 89 -10.38 -15.85 -9.08
N VAL A 90 -11.63 -15.62 -9.51
CA VAL A 90 -11.97 -14.85 -10.72
C VAL A 90 -11.93 -13.35 -10.46
N LEU A 91 -12.26 -12.91 -9.23
CA LEU A 91 -12.48 -11.51 -8.92
C LEU A 91 -11.18 -10.82 -8.45
N ASN A 92 -10.58 -10.01 -9.32
CA ASN A 92 -9.47 -9.08 -8.99
C ASN A 92 -8.29 -9.75 -8.25
N ILE A 93 -7.84 -10.90 -8.76
CA ILE A 93 -6.71 -11.63 -8.22
C ILE A 93 -5.43 -10.77 -8.22
N GLY A 94 -4.65 -10.81 -7.14
CA GLY A 94 -3.40 -10.05 -7.05
C GLY A 94 -3.56 -8.53 -6.90
N ASN A 95 -4.78 -8.02 -6.71
CA ASN A 95 -5.00 -6.58 -6.47
C ASN A 95 -4.70 -6.21 -5.01
N ILE A 96 -5.43 -6.77 -4.05
CA ILE A 96 -5.23 -6.50 -2.61
C ILE A 96 -4.35 -7.59 -2.00
N ILE A 97 -4.71 -8.85 -2.20
CA ILE A 97 -3.98 -9.99 -1.64
C ILE A 97 -2.94 -10.45 -2.68
N PRO A 98 -1.64 -10.48 -2.35
CA PRO A 98 -0.61 -10.94 -3.28
C PRO A 98 -0.84 -12.40 -3.70
N LEU A 99 -0.47 -12.72 -4.94
CA LEU A 99 -0.67 -14.06 -5.50
C LEU A 99 0.03 -15.17 -4.70
N SER A 100 1.14 -14.86 -4.04
CA SER A 100 1.86 -15.79 -3.16
C SER A 100 1.01 -16.31 -2.01
N PHE A 101 0.04 -15.53 -1.52
CA PHE A 101 -0.87 -15.94 -0.44
C PHE A 101 -2.14 -16.64 -0.97
N LEU A 102 -2.40 -16.55 -2.27
CA LEU A 102 -3.58 -17.15 -2.90
C LEU A 102 -3.29 -18.50 -3.55
N LYS A 103 -2.09 -18.70 -4.09
CA LYS A 103 -1.68 -20.01 -4.62
C LYS A 103 -1.56 -21.03 -3.49
N PRO A 104 -1.91 -22.30 -3.71
CA PRO A 104 -1.51 -23.36 -2.79
C PRO A 104 0.02 -23.42 -2.73
N ASP A 105 0.57 -23.75 -1.56
CA ASP A 105 1.99 -24.04 -1.44
C ASP A 105 2.31 -25.20 -2.38
N ASN A 106 3.07 -24.92 -3.45
CA ASN A 106 3.59 -25.98 -4.31
C ASN A 106 4.58 -26.76 -3.46
N HIS A 107 4.20 -27.99 -3.07
CA HIS A 107 5.17 -29.07 -2.90
C HIS A 107 5.79 -29.42 -4.25
#